data_AF-A0A9Q3PA86-F1
#
_entry.id   AF-A0A9Q3PA86-F1
#
_cell.length_a   1.000
_cell.length_b   1.000
_cell.length_c   1.000
_cell.angle_alpha   90.00
_cell.angle_beta   90.00
_cell.angle_gamma   90.00
#
_symmetry.space_group_name_H-M   'P 1'
#
loop_
_entity.id
_entity.type
_entity.pdbx_description
1 polymer ?
#
loop_
_entity_poly.entity_id
_entity_poly.type
_entity_poly.pdbx_seq_one_letter_code
_entity_poly.pdbx_strand_id
1 'polypeptide(L)'
;MLDTVKHHAKQSINDAFDYEKQKWGKSHQVPDFKVGDLVRVSTLNLNIIKGPKNLKDSYEGPFVIVALHGTNSVQVELSGELENKHPTFPVSFIKPYQPAEKELFTLRNPTPLTAQPVEQSEDKKIKKVIK
;
A
#
# COMPACT_ATOMS: atom_id res chain seq x y z
N MET A 1 -3.43 15.54 53.78
CA MET A 1 -4.50 15.43 52.74
C MET A 1 -4.11 16.07 51.41
N LEU A 2 -3.44 17.24 51.38
CA LEU A 2 -3.01 17.85 50.12
C LEU A 2 -1.94 17.03 49.38
N ASP A 3 -1.01 16.41 50.10
CA ASP A 3 0.09 15.66 49.46
C ASP A 3 -0.37 14.37 48.81
N THR A 4 -1.38 13.69 49.37
CA THR A 4 -2.00 12.51 48.75
C THR A 4 -2.73 12.88 47.46
N VAL A 5 -3.42 14.03 47.43
CA VAL A 5 -4.08 14.53 46.22
C VAL A 5 -3.05 14.92 45.15
N LYS A 6 -1.96 15.60 45.53
CA LYS A 6 -0.86 15.93 44.60
C LYS A 6 -0.20 14.67 44.03
N HIS A 7 0.00 13.65 44.87
CA HIS A 7 0.58 12.38 44.44
C HIS A 7 -0.33 11.67 43.43
N HIS A 8 -1.63 11.59 43.72
CA HIS A 8 -2.62 10.99 42.82
C HIS A 8 -2.72 11.75 41.49
N ALA A 9 -2.76 13.09 41.53
CA ALA A 9 -2.77 13.90 40.31
C ALA A 9 -1.52 13.66 39.44
N LYS A 10 -0.34 13.54 40.06
CA LYS A 10 0.90 13.21 39.36
C LYS A 10 0.84 11.82 38.72
N GLN A 11 0.33 10.82 39.44
CA GLN A 11 0.13 9.47 38.92
C GLN A 11 -0.80 9.48 37.71
N SER A 12 -1.96 10.13 37.80
CA SER A 12 -2.91 10.21 36.69
C SER A 12 -2.31 10.84 35.42
N ILE A 13 -1.44 11.85 35.57
CA ILE A 13 -0.73 12.47 34.44
C ILE A 13 0.27 11.49 33.82
N ASN A 14 1.04 10.77 34.64
CA ASN A 14 2.01 9.79 34.14
C ASN A 14 1.30 8.61 33.45
N ASP A 15 0.22 8.10 34.05
CA ASP A 15 -0.55 6.99 33.50
C ASP A 15 -1.17 7.37 32.14
N ALA A 16 -1.65 8.61 32.00
CA ALA A 16 -2.15 9.13 30.73
C ALA A 16 -1.03 9.21 29.68
N PHE A 17 0.14 9.73 30.05
CA PHE A 17 1.29 9.80 29.16
C PHE A 17 1.77 8.42 28.70
N ASP A 18 1.84 7.47 29.63
CA ASP A 18 2.25 6.09 29.34
C ASP A 18 1.23 5.39 28.44
N TYR A 19 -0.07 5.60 28.68
CA TYR A 19 -1.13 5.08 27.81
C TYR A 19 -1.00 5.61 26.38
N GLU A 20 -0.79 6.91 26.21
CA GLU A 20 -0.62 7.52 24.89
C GLU A 20 0.64 7.02 24.18
N LYS A 21 1.76 6.93 24.91
CA LYS A 21 3.02 6.40 24.39
C LYS A 21 2.88 4.95 23.91
N GLN A 22 2.22 4.11 24.70
CA GLN A 22 1.97 2.71 24.31
C GLN A 22 1.05 2.61 23.10
N LYS A 23 -0.02 3.41 23.05
CA LYS A 23 -0.95 3.43 21.91
C LYS A 23 -0.24 3.88 20.62
N TRP A 24 0.60 4.91 20.71
CA TRP A 24 1.41 5.38 19.59
C TRP A 24 2.39 4.31 19.10
N GLY A 25 3.14 3.70 20.03
CA GLY A 25 4.14 2.68 19.71
C GLY A 25 3.54 1.41 19.08
N LYS A 26 2.29 1.07 19.39
CA LYS A 26 1.56 -0.03 18.73
C LYS A 26 1.24 0.27 17.26
N SER A 27 0.87 1.52 16.95
CA SER A 27 0.46 1.88 15.59
C SER A 27 1.61 2.34 14.68
N HIS A 28 2.70 2.87 15.24
CA HIS A 28 3.78 3.53 14.49
C HIS A 28 5.09 2.75 14.55
N GLN A 29 5.01 1.43 14.40
CA GLN A 29 6.20 0.60 14.26
C GLN A 29 6.85 0.89 12.91
N VAL A 30 8.10 1.31 12.93
CA VAL A 30 8.91 1.46 11.72
C VAL A 30 9.24 0.06 11.22
N PRO A 31 8.77 -0.35 10.03
CA PRO A 31 9.15 -1.64 9.48
C PRO A 31 10.66 -1.63 9.20
N ASP A 32 11.36 -2.67 9.66
CA ASP A 32 12.78 -2.84 9.36
C ASP A 32 12.89 -3.47 7.97
N PHE A 33 13.41 -2.71 7.02
CA PHE A 33 13.59 -3.14 5.63
C PHE A 33 15.06 -3.43 5.37
N LYS A 34 15.35 -4.50 4.63
CA LYS A 34 16.70 -4.84 4.20
C LYS A 34 16.83 -4.78 2.68
N VAL A 35 18.05 -4.53 2.23
CA VAL A 35 18.37 -4.63 0.81
C VAL A 35 18.16 -6.08 0.36
N GLY A 36 17.43 -6.27 -0.74
CA GLY A 36 17.01 -7.57 -1.25
C GLY A 36 15.60 -8.01 -0.84
N ASP A 37 14.95 -7.33 0.11
CA ASP A 37 13.58 -7.68 0.49
C ASP A 37 12.57 -7.35 -0.63
N LEU A 38 11.52 -8.17 -0.72
CA LEU A 38 10.40 -7.95 -1.63
C LEU A 38 9.37 -7.04 -0.97
N VAL A 39 8.96 -5.99 -1.67
CA VAL A 39 8.02 -4.99 -1.18
C VAL A 39 6.99 -4.59 -2.22
N ARG A 40 5.86 -4.05 -1.75
CA ARG A 40 4.80 -3.47 -2.59
C ARG A 40 4.81 -1.96 -2.45
N VAL A 41 4.63 -1.24 -3.55
CA VAL A 41 4.66 0.23 -3.60
C VAL A 41 3.24 0.78 -3.72
N SER A 42 2.91 1.81 -2.95
CA SER A 42 1.57 2.41 -2.96
C SER A 42 1.26 3.16 -4.27
N THR A 43 0.02 3.03 -4.72
CA THR A 43 -0.51 3.63 -5.96
C THR A 43 -1.26 4.94 -5.76
N LEU A 44 -1.33 5.42 -4.51
CA LEU A 44 -2.10 6.61 -4.13
C LEU A 44 -1.75 7.84 -4.98
N ASN A 45 -0.46 8.05 -5.24
CA ASN A 45 0.07 9.21 -5.96
C ASN A 45 0.58 8.86 -7.37
N LEU A 46 0.25 7.66 -7.86
CA LEU A 46 0.69 7.18 -9.17
C LEU A 46 -0.48 7.29 -10.16
N ASN A 47 -0.39 8.28 -11.06
CA ASN A 47 -1.42 8.56 -12.08
C ASN A 47 -1.30 7.69 -13.34
N ILE A 48 -0.28 6.84 -13.44
CA ILE A 48 0.01 6.06 -14.65
C ILE A 48 -0.74 4.71 -14.64
N ILE A 49 -1.12 4.23 -13.47
CA ILE A 49 -1.77 2.92 -13.33
C ILE A 49 -3.15 2.99 -13.98
N LYS A 50 -3.30 2.23 -15.06
CA LYS A 50 -4.51 2.26 -15.88
C LYS A 50 -5.69 1.69 -15.09
N GLY A 51 -6.79 2.43 -15.08
CA GLY A 51 -8.07 1.95 -14.57
C GLY A 51 -8.86 2.98 -13.77
N PRO A 52 -10.12 2.67 -13.44
CA PRO A 52 -10.92 3.51 -12.57
C PRO A 52 -10.34 3.53 -11.16
N LYS A 53 -10.36 4.71 -10.51
CA LYS A 53 -9.79 4.94 -9.16
C LYS A 53 -10.25 3.93 -8.11
N ASN A 54 -11.46 3.39 -8.25
CA ASN A 54 -12.06 2.45 -7.29
C ASN A 54 -11.70 0.97 -7.56
N LEU A 55 -11.23 0.64 -8.77
CA LEU A 55 -10.88 -0.73 -9.16
C LEU A 55 -9.37 -0.97 -9.26
N LYS A 56 -8.56 0.08 -9.22
CA LYS A 56 -7.10 -0.07 -9.21
C LYS A 56 -6.63 -0.63 -7.87
N ASP A 57 -5.58 -1.45 -7.93
CA ASP A 57 -4.93 -1.93 -6.72
C ASP A 57 -4.31 -0.77 -5.96
N SER A 58 -4.41 -0.81 -4.62
CA SER A 58 -3.83 0.22 -3.75
C SER A 58 -2.30 0.11 -3.65
N TYR A 59 -1.75 -1.07 -3.96
CA TYR A 59 -0.32 -1.38 -3.92
C TYR A 59 0.08 -2.28 -5.09
N GLU A 60 1.12 -1.88 -5.81
CA GLU A 60 1.65 -2.58 -6.97
C GLU A 60 2.90 -3.38 -6.66
N GLY A 61 3.09 -4.44 -7.47
CA GLY A 61 4.28 -5.27 -7.51
C GLY A 61 4.51 -6.16 -6.29
N PRO A 62 5.40 -7.14 -6.45
CA PRO A 62 6.60 -7.26 -5.65
C PRO A 62 7.78 -6.59 -6.37
N PHE A 63 8.45 -5.68 -5.69
CA PHE A 63 9.66 -5.02 -6.16
C PHE A 63 10.79 -5.27 -5.16
N VAL A 64 12.03 -5.31 -5.64
CA VAL A 64 13.20 -5.60 -4.80
C VAL A 64 13.78 -4.29 -4.28
N ILE A 65 14.08 -4.24 -2.99
CA ILE A 65 14.83 -3.11 -2.42
C ILE A 65 16.28 -3.18 -2.89
N VAL A 66 16.73 -2.14 -3.58
CA VAL A 66 18.12 -2.01 -4.07
C VAL A 66 19.01 -1.31 -3.06
N ALA A 67 18.50 -0.26 -2.41
CA ALA A 67 19.27 0.53 -1.45
C ALA A 67 18.36 1.18 -0.41
N LEU A 68 18.93 1.47 0.76
CA LEU A 68 18.27 2.22 1.83
C LEU A 68 18.94 3.59 1.95
N HIS A 69 18.15 4.64 1.76
CA HIS A 69 18.58 6.04 1.91
C HIS A 69 18.18 6.52 3.30
N GLY A 70 19.02 6.20 4.29
CA GLY A 70 18.76 6.49 5.70
C GLY A 70 17.57 5.69 6.26
N THR A 71 16.88 6.25 7.25
CA THR A 71 15.80 5.55 7.97
C THR A 71 14.44 5.64 7.27
N ASN A 72 14.22 6.66 6.44
CA ASN A 72 12.89 7.00 5.94
C ASN A 72 12.70 6.74 4.45
N SER A 73 13.75 6.46 3.69
CA SER A 73 13.68 6.36 2.23
C SER A 73 14.32 5.08 1.74
N VAL A 74 13.66 4.43 0.79
CA VAL A 74 14.04 3.14 0.23
C VAL A 74 14.02 3.28 -1.28
N GLN A 75 15.09 2.81 -1.92
CA GLN A 75 15.17 2.71 -3.36
C GLN A 75 14.80 1.31 -3.80
N VAL A 76 13.88 1.23 -4.75
CA VAL A 76 13.26 -0.01 -5.20
C VAL A 76 13.44 -0.14 -6.71
N GLU A 77 13.68 -1.35 -7.18
CA GLU A 77 13.75 -1.64 -8.62
C GLU A 77 12.32 -1.72 -9.18
N LEU A 78 11.91 -0.69 -9.94
CA LEU A 78 10.60 -0.62 -10.55
C LEU A 78 10.61 -1.28 -11.93
N SER A 79 9.51 -1.96 -12.25
CA SER A 79 9.29 -2.59 -13.56
C SER A 79 7.86 -2.29 -14.08
N GLY A 80 7.64 -2.52 -15.38
CA GLY A 80 6.32 -2.35 -16.00
C GLY A 80 5.86 -0.89 -16.09
N GLU A 81 4.61 -0.61 -15.70
CA GLU A 81 4.00 0.73 -15.81
C GLU A 81 4.69 1.79 -14.94
N LEU A 82 5.51 1.37 -13.97
CA LEU A 82 6.20 2.23 -13.01
C LEU A 82 7.67 2.52 -13.36
N GLU A 83 8.21 1.94 -14.44
CA GLU A 83 9.62 2.08 -14.81
C GLU A 83 10.06 3.55 -15.00
N ASN A 84 9.15 4.40 -15.52
CA ASN A 84 9.40 5.82 -15.74
C ASN A 84 9.27 6.69 -14.47
N LYS A 85 8.99 6.09 -13.30
CA LYS A 85 8.85 6.82 -12.03
C LYS A 85 10.15 6.81 -11.24
N HIS A 86 10.25 7.76 -10.33
CA HIS A 86 11.39 7.83 -9.42
C HIS A 86 11.42 6.58 -8.52
N PRO A 87 12.53 5.83 -8.46
CA PRO A 87 12.59 4.55 -7.76
C PRO A 87 12.67 4.67 -6.23
N THR A 88 12.88 5.89 -5.71
CA THR A 88 12.95 6.11 -4.26
C THR A 88 11.58 6.48 -3.70
N PHE A 89 11.14 5.75 -2.69
CA PHE A 89 9.90 5.98 -1.97
C PHE A 89 10.14 6.10 -0.46
N PRO A 90 9.31 6.88 0.25
CA PRO A 90 9.33 6.87 1.70
C PRO A 90 8.78 5.54 2.24
N VAL A 91 9.27 5.11 3.41
CA VAL A 91 8.85 3.86 4.07
C VAL A 91 7.34 3.75 4.28
N SER A 92 6.65 4.88 4.46
CA SER A 92 5.18 4.92 4.62
C SER A 92 4.39 4.50 3.39
N PHE A 93 4.99 4.56 2.19
CA PHE A 93 4.36 4.12 0.94
C PHE A 93 4.78 2.72 0.52
N ILE A 94 5.54 2.03 1.37
CA ILE A 94 6.06 0.69 1.11
C ILE A 94 5.44 -0.26 2.12
N LYS A 95 5.06 -1.45 1.64
CA LYS A 95 4.66 -2.57 2.50
C LYS A 95 5.50 -3.80 2.21
N PRO A 96 5.87 -4.59 3.24
CA PRO A 96 6.47 -5.90 3.01
C PRO A 96 5.58 -6.77 2.12
N TYR A 97 6.17 -7.47 1.15
CA TYR A 97 5.44 -8.40 0.30
C TYR A 97 5.14 -9.68 1.09
N GLN A 98 3.86 -10.04 1.15
CA GLN A 98 3.41 -11.31 1.71
C GLN A 98 3.01 -12.24 0.57
N PRO A 99 3.70 -13.38 0.37
CA PRO A 99 3.32 -14.34 -0.65
C PRO A 99 1.96 -14.93 -0.31
N ALA A 100 1.19 -15.26 -1.35
CA ALA A 100 -0.10 -15.92 -1.17
C ALA A 100 0.13 -17.35 -0.64
N GLU A 101 -0.35 -17.62 0.57
CA GLU A 101 -0.24 -18.92 1.22
C GLU A 101 -1.26 -19.89 0.60
N LYS A 102 -0.79 -20.73 -0.33
CA LYS A 102 -1.65 -21.66 -1.10
C LYS A 102 -2.36 -22.69 -0.23
N GLU A 103 -1.74 -23.08 0.89
CA GLU A 103 -2.26 -24.10 1.80
C GLU A 103 -3.50 -23.61 2.59
N LEU A 104 -3.57 -22.31 2.91
CA LEU A 104 -4.74 -21.74 3.58
C LEU A 104 -5.94 -21.58 2.64
N PHE A 105 -5.70 -21.52 1.33
CA PHE A 105 -6.74 -21.22 0.33
C PHE A 105 -6.80 -22.27 -0.77
N THR A 106 -6.95 -23.54 -0.39
CA THR A 106 -7.00 -24.68 -1.32
C THR A 106 -8.13 -24.62 -2.36
N LEU A 107 -9.21 -23.88 -2.07
CA LEU A 107 -10.35 -23.71 -2.98
C LEU A 107 -10.16 -22.59 -4.02
N ARG A 108 -9.10 -21.78 -3.91
CA ARG A 108 -8.78 -20.75 -4.91
C ARG A 108 -8.08 -21.40 -6.11
N ASN A 109 -8.86 -22.06 -6.96
CA ASN A 109 -8.38 -22.39 -8.30
C ASN A 109 -8.43 -21.12 -9.16
N PRO A 110 -7.36 -20.77 -9.89
CA PRO A 110 -7.41 -19.63 -10.81
C PRO A 110 -8.50 -19.91 -11.84
N THR A 111 -9.56 -19.11 -11.84
CA THR A 111 -10.58 -19.18 -12.88
C THR A 111 -9.87 -18.89 -14.20
N PRO A 112 -9.95 -19.78 -15.21
CA PRO A 112 -9.42 -19.47 -16.52
C PRO A 112 -10.03 -18.16 -17.00
N LEU A 113 -9.21 -17.25 -17.50
CA LEU A 113 -9.66 -16.01 -18.11
C LEU A 113 -10.41 -16.36 -19.39
N THR A 114 -11.69 -16.73 -19.27
CA THR A 114 -12.57 -16.87 -20.42
C THR A 114 -12.70 -15.47 -21.00
N ALA A 115 -12.22 -15.28 -22.22
CA ALA A 115 -12.47 -14.03 -22.95
C ALA A 115 -13.97 -13.77 -22.90
N GLN A 116 -14.38 -12.63 -22.31
CA GLN A 116 -15.76 -12.21 -22.40
C GLN A 116 -16.14 -12.22 -23.88
N PRO A 117 -17.32 -12.73 -24.28
CA PRO A 117 -17.78 -12.58 -25.64
C PRO A 117 -17.68 -11.09 -25.98
N VAL A 118 -16.80 -10.75 -26.92
CA VAL A 118 -16.77 -9.40 -27.47
C VAL A 118 -18.09 -9.31 -28.23
N GLU A 119 -19.11 -8.74 -27.59
CA GLU A 119 -20.31 -8.28 -28.26
C GLU A 119 -19.81 -7.43 -29.43
N GLN A 120 -19.92 -7.98 -30.65
CA GLN A 120 -19.56 -7.28 -31.86
C GLN A 120 -20.48 -6.07 -31.90
N SER A 121 -19.96 -4.92 -31.48
CA SER A 121 -20.69 -3.67 -31.59
C SER A 121 -20.94 -3.44 -33.06
N GLU A 122 -22.15 -3.76 -33.53
CA GLU A 122 -22.56 -3.47 -34.89
C GLU A 122 -22.26 -1.99 -35.15
N ASP A 123 -21.43 -1.72 -36.14
CA ASP A 123 -21.07 -0.38 -36.56
C ASP A 123 -22.35 0.39 -36.90
N LYS A 124 -22.87 1.17 -35.95
CA LYS A 124 -24.01 2.05 -36.19
C LYS A 124 -23.55 3.13 -37.16
N LYS A 125 -23.82 2.92 -38.44
CA LYS A 125 -23.66 3.92 -39.51
C LYS A 125 -24.41 5.19 -39.11
N ILE A 126 -23.65 6.19 -38.65
CA ILE A 126 -24.18 7.52 -38.36
C ILE A 126 -24.66 8.11 -39.69
N LYS A 127 -25.98 8.27 -39.85
CA LYS A 127 -26.55 8.99 -40.99
C LYS A 127 -26.23 10.47 -40.81
N LYS A 128 -25.52 11.03 -41.79
CA LYS A 128 -25.10 12.43 -41.86
C LYS A 128 -26.34 13.34 -41.72
N VAL A 129 -26.38 14.14 -40.67
CA VAL A 129 -27.40 15.19 -40.53
C VAL A 129 -27.05 16.29 -41.53
N ILE A 130 -27.99 16.60 -42.43
CA ILE A 130 -27.86 17.70 -43.39
C ILE A 130 -28.20 19.00 -42.66
N LYS A 131 -27.42 20.03 -42.96
CA LYS A 131 -27.41 21.36 -42.35
C LYS A 131 -28.60 22.20 -42.78
#